data_AF-A0A847F1N3-F1
#
_entry.id   AF-A0A847F1N3-F1
#
_cell.length_a   1.000
_cell.length_b   1.000
_cell.length_c   1.000
_cell.angle_alpha   90.00
_cell.angle_beta   90.00
_cell.angle_gamma   90.00
#
_symmetry.space_group_name_H-M   'P 1'
#
loop_
_entity.id
_entity.type
_entity.pdbx_description
1 polymer ?
#
loop_
_entity_poly.entity_id
_entity_poly.type
_entity_poly.pdbx_seq_one_letter_code
_entity_poly.pdbx_strand_id
1 'polypeptide(L)'
;MPESRLDRAFRDYLSAVSPTMELPELPDDPIDAFIELIDQTSHETGAFHLLDVGSDPYPGLAVGDTSYPWRMIWALQIAELEPFACNSLPDVTFYLDTIADPLGEYRAYSYEEGAPGPYEFDSLTSLLTFMAARVRYARGELDEAKLELIEAEQSTLLEDEYEHSPASAFFVFENILEAPLPEAWDALSRGEWPEIELLGQPVRVDKSRPSYQRELSLRILGLFLRDRRVTLPEGVVLAELSAPHRRLIEHLRMLEESFELGLIPELIETLAMEGSEHLRGLAEQWMHRFESAHGIPDLTELEGAFGDAPRSKEPEARRLPDRAVDRLAEMLRTMGEDDSSIEDLDGEDGEPDFSGGAEDASAEEPAL
;
A
#
# COMPACT_ATOMS: atom_id res chain seq x y z
N MET A 1 -15.81 -34.30 -0.99
CA MET A 1 -15.16 -34.40 -2.31
C MET A 1 -13.99 -35.38 -2.23
N PRO A 2 -13.31 -35.77 -3.32
CA PRO A 2 -11.89 -36.11 -3.20
C PRO A 2 -11.13 -34.93 -2.58
N GLU A 3 -10.14 -35.23 -1.77
CA GLU A 3 -9.19 -34.28 -1.19
C GLU A 3 -8.35 -33.60 -2.29
N SER A 4 -8.19 -32.27 -2.22
CA SER A 4 -7.33 -31.52 -3.15
C SER A 4 -5.84 -31.72 -2.83
N ARG A 5 -4.98 -31.36 -3.79
CA ARG A 5 -3.51 -31.39 -3.58
C ARG A 5 -3.09 -30.42 -2.47
N LEU A 6 -3.78 -29.29 -2.36
CA LEU A 6 -3.53 -28.22 -1.39
C LEU A 6 -4.01 -28.60 0.03
N ASP A 7 -5.20 -29.21 0.17
CA ASP A 7 -5.74 -29.67 1.47
C ASP A 7 -4.75 -30.62 2.17
N ARG A 8 -4.02 -31.41 1.37
CA ARG A 8 -2.98 -32.31 1.85
C ARG A 8 -1.72 -31.54 2.23
N ALA A 9 -1.27 -30.59 1.41
CA ALA A 9 -0.08 -29.79 1.70
C ALA A 9 -0.22 -29.01 3.02
N PHE A 10 -1.40 -28.41 3.29
CA PHE A 10 -1.71 -27.79 4.58
C PHE A 10 -1.63 -28.80 5.75
N ARG A 11 -2.15 -30.02 5.57
CA ARG A 11 -2.08 -31.06 6.61
C ARG A 11 -0.69 -31.68 6.79
N ASP A 12 0.11 -31.79 5.74
CA ASP A 12 1.50 -32.26 5.81
C ASP A 12 2.41 -31.21 6.47
N TYR A 13 2.15 -29.90 6.27
CA TYR A 13 2.76 -28.81 7.02
C TYR A 13 2.31 -28.82 8.49
N LEU A 14 1.00 -28.88 8.79
CA LEU A 14 0.52 -28.93 10.18
C LEU A 14 1.12 -30.13 10.93
N SER A 15 1.11 -31.31 10.30
CA SER A 15 1.70 -32.54 10.86
C SER A 15 3.23 -32.49 10.99
N ALA A 16 3.92 -31.52 10.38
CA ALA A 16 5.34 -31.25 10.61
C ALA A 16 5.53 -30.30 11.80
N VAL A 17 4.74 -29.22 11.88
CA VAL A 17 4.95 -28.12 12.83
C VAL A 17 4.35 -28.41 14.20
N SER A 18 3.12 -28.93 14.27
CA SER A 18 2.50 -29.39 15.51
C SER A 18 1.82 -30.76 15.32
N PRO A 19 2.59 -31.88 15.42
CA PRO A 19 2.08 -33.25 15.17
C PRO A 19 0.96 -33.73 16.12
N THR A 20 0.60 -32.93 17.12
CA THR A 20 -0.47 -33.21 18.09
C THR A 20 -1.71 -32.34 17.90
N MET A 21 -1.69 -31.40 16.96
CA MET A 21 -2.81 -30.51 16.62
C MET A 21 -3.69 -31.16 15.54
N GLU A 22 -5.01 -31.13 15.74
CA GLU A 22 -5.96 -31.45 14.67
C GLU A 22 -6.09 -30.22 13.74
N LEU A 23 -6.35 -30.43 12.44
CA LEU A 23 -6.48 -29.31 11.49
C LEU A 23 -7.69 -28.43 11.90
N PRO A 24 -7.51 -27.10 12.04
CA PRO A 24 -8.62 -26.18 12.26
C PRO A 24 -9.55 -26.15 11.04
N GLU A 25 -10.74 -25.57 11.23
CA GLU A 25 -11.69 -25.32 10.15
C GLU A 25 -11.24 -24.06 9.38
N LEU A 26 -10.24 -24.24 8.51
CA LEU A 26 -9.62 -23.17 7.73
C LEU A 26 -10.62 -22.52 6.73
N PRO A 27 -10.42 -21.23 6.38
CA PRO A 27 -11.15 -20.53 5.32
C PRO A 27 -11.17 -21.27 3.96
N ASP A 28 -12.21 -20.98 3.16
CA ASP A 28 -12.33 -21.46 1.77
C ASP A 28 -11.30 -20.80 0.82
N ASP A 29 -10.76 -19.63 1.18
CA ASP A 29 -9.72 -18.95 0.39
C ASP A 29 -8.31 -19.48 0.74
N PRO A 30 -7.48 -19.87 -0.26
CA PRO A 30 -6.14 -20.40 -0.04
C PRO A 30 -5.16 -19.47 0.70
N ILE A 31 -5.29 -18.16 0.56
CA ILE A 31 -4.41 -17.18 1.21
C ILE A 31 -4.84 -16.95 2.65
N ASP A 32 -6.13 -16.75 2.91
CA ASP A 32 -6.66 -16.67 4.28
C ASP A 32 -6.34 -17.96 5.07
N ALA A 33 -6.48 -19.14 4.43
CA ALA A 33 -6.13 -20.43 5.01
C ALA A 33 -4.63 -20.61 5.29
N PHE A 34 -3.77 -20.01 4.46
CA PHE A 34 -2.32 -19.96 4.73
C PHE A 34 -2.01 -19.04 5.91
N ILE A 35 -2.51 -17.80 5.87
CA ILE A 35 -2.32 -16.78 6.92
C ILE A 35 -2.75 -17.32 8.29
N GLU A 36 -3.95 -17.90 8.40
CA GLU A 36 -4.43 -18.48 9.66
C GLU A 36 -3.55 -19.64 10.16
N LEU A 37 -3.13 -20.54 9.27
CA LEU A 37 -2.31 -21.69 9.66
C LEU A 37 -0.89 -21.28 10.08
N ILE A 38 -0.30 -20.27 9.44
CA ILE A 38 1.03 -19.75 9.80
C ILE A 38 0.97 -18.95 11.10
N ASP A 39 -0.03 -18.10 11.33
CA ASP A 39 -0.21 -17.39 12.60
C ASP A 39 -0.38 -18.37 13.77
N GLN A 40 -1.32 -19.33 13.67
CA GLN A 40 -1.58 -20.30 14.74
C GLN A 40 -0.36 -21.17 15.08
N THR A 41 0.50 -21.49 14.08
CA THR A 41 1.66 -22.37 14.26
C THR A 41 2.98 -21.62 14.49
N SER A 42 3.01 -20.29 14.38
CA SER A 42 4.19 -19.42 14.48
C SER A 42 5.09 -19.62 15.72
N HIS A 43 4.52 -20.13 16.82
CA HIS A 43 5.18 -20.34 18.10
C HIS A 43 5.91 -21.70 18.24
N GLU A 44 5.76 -22.60 17.27
CA GLU A 44 6.33 -23.96 17.29
C GLU A 44 7.80 -24.01 16.82
N THR A 45 8.49 -25.11 17.17
CA THR A 45 9.92 -25.24 16.86
C THR A 45 10.17 -25.42 15.36
N GLY A 46 10.85 -24.45 14.75
CA GLY A 46 11.15 -24.42 13.32
C GLY A 46 10.01 -23.90 12.44
N ALA A 47 8.93 -23.39 13.04
CA ALA A 47 7.80 -22.82 12.32
C ALA A 47 8.20 -21.61 11.45
N PHE A 48 7.37 -21.35 10.44
CA PHE A 48 7.34 -20.07 9.76
C PHE A 48 6.39 -19.11 10.52
N HIS A 49 6.58 -17.81 10.35
CA HIS A 49 5.75 -16.78 10.95
C HIS A 49 5.57 -15.63 9.95
N LEU A 50 4.39 -15.00 9.96
CA LEU A 50 4.11 -13.80 9.17
C LEU A 50 4.94 -12.61 9.70
N LEU A 51 5.23 -11.64 8.83
CA LEU A 51 5.88 -10.39 9.21
C LEU A 51 4.87 -9.23 9.15
N ASP A 52 4.73 -8.50 10.26
CA ASP A 52 3.78 -7.38 10.36
C ASP A 52 4.14 -6.22 9.41
N VAL A 53 3.49 -6.18 8.25
CA VAL A 53 3.53 -5.05 7.32
C VAL A 53 2.53 -4.00 7.78
N GLY A 54 2.92 -3.26 8.82
CA GLY A 54 2.06 -2.36 9.57
C GLY A 54 1.14 -1.46 8.75
N SER A 55 -0.02 -1.13 9.32
CA SER A 55 -1.23 -0.61 8.65
C SER A 55 -1.13 0.70 7.86
N ASP A 56 0.04 1.35 7.85
CA ASP A 56 0.31 2.61 7.16
C ASP A 56 1.35 2.48 6.04
N PRO A 57 0.94 1.96 4.86
CA PRO A 57 1.53 2.37 3.60
C PRO A 57 1.46 3.90 3.46
N TYR A 58 2.64 4.50 3.62
CA TYR A 58 3.08 5.64 2.84
C TYR A 58 2.43 7.01 3.10
N PRO A 59 2.57 7.64 4.29
CA PRO A 59 2.19 9.04 4.48
C PRO A 59 3.19 10.01 3.79
N GLY A 60 3.56 9.74 2.54
CA GLY A 60 4.78 10.25 1.90
C GLY A 60 6.03 9.60 2.55
N LEU A 61 7.04 9.24 1.77
CA LEU A 61 7.89 8.09 2.12
C LEU A 61 9.36 8.39 2.42
N ALA A 62 9.82 8.12 3.64
CA ALA A 62 9.22 8.87 4.76
C ALA A 62 9.77 10.29 4.63
N VAL A 63 8.95 11.18 4.09
CA VAL A 63 9.38 12.22 3.13
C VAL A 63 10.73 12.92 3.48
N GLY A 64 11.84 12.66 2.77
CA GLY A 64 12.08 11.67 1.72
C GLY A 64 13.24 10.74 2.07
N ASP A 65 12.95 9.81 2.98
CA ASP A 65 13.69 8.60 3.37
C ASP A 65 15.16 8.76 3.80
N THR A 66 15.41 8.67 5.10
CA THR A 66 16.75 8.45 5.68
C THR A 66 16.91 7.02 6.22
N SER A 67 16.55 6.05 5.37
CA SER A 67 16.79 4.60 5.48
C SER A 67 16.14 3.88 6.67
N TYR A 68 14.81 3.93 6.75
CA TYR A 68 13.98 2.94 7.46
C TYR A 68 13.34 2.00 6.41
N PRO A 69 12.77 0.82 6.76
CA PRO A 69 12.16 -0.11 5.79
C PRO A 69 10.87 0.38 5.08
N TRP A 70 10.58 1.69 5.05
CA TRP A 70 9.38 2.26 4.44
C TRP A 70 9.18 1.86 2.97
N ARG A 71 10.26 1.84 2.19
CA ARG A 71 10.24 1.44 0.77
C ARG A 71 9.88 -0.04 0.58
N MET A 72 10.32 -0.90 1.51
CA MET A 72 10.02 -2.33 1.52
C MET A 72 8.54 -2.57 1.87
N ILE A 73 8.08 -1.97 2.97
CA ILE A 73 6.67 -1.98 3.41
C ILE A 73 5.73 -1.56 2.27
N TRP A 74 6.10 -0.50 1.53
CA TRP A 74 5.37 -0.04 0.36
C TRP A 74 5.28 -1.06 -0.75
N ALA A 75 6.43 -1.62 -1.16
CA ALA A 75 6.53 -2.51 -2.29
C ALA A 75 5.65 -3.74 -2.06
N LEU A 76 5.67 -4.29 -0.85
CA LEU A 76 4.79 -5.37 -0.43
C LEU A 76 3.31 -4.97 -0.51
N GLN A 77 2.94 -3.80 0.01
CA GLN A 77 1.54 -3.34 0.06
C GLN A 77 0.96 -2.86 -1.29
N ILE A 78 1.79 -2.55 -2.30
CA ILE A 78 1.33 -2.26 -3.69
C ILE A 78 1.47 -3.45 -4.63
N ALA A 79 2.41 -4.36 -4.35
CA ALA A 79 2.45 -5.67 -4.99
C ALA A 79 1.35 -6.62 -4.46
N GLU A 80 0.75 -6.30 -3.32
CA GLU A 80 -0.16 -7.18 -2.57
C GLU A 80 0.56 -8.54 -2.28
N LEU A 81 1.77 -8.45 -1.72
CA LEU A 81 2.56 -9.58 -1.21
C LEU A 81 2.37 -9.75 0.29
N GLU A 82 2.16 -10.99 0.72
CA GLU A 82 2.14 -11.39 2.14
C GLU A 82 3.53 -11.93 2.55
N PRO A 83 4.29 -11.25 3.44
CA PRO A 83 5.64 -11.67 3.81
C PRO A 83 5.68 -12.58 5.03
N PHE A 84 6.56 -13.57 4.99
CA PHE A 84 6.77 -14.51 6.08
C PHE A 84 8.23 -14.98 6.13
N ALA A 85 8.68 -15.43 7.31
CA ALA A 85 10.06 -15.85 7.55
C ALA A 85 10.12 -17.09 8.45
N CYS A 86 11.31 -17.68 8.58
CA CYS A 86 11.57 -18.78 9.51
C CYS A 86 12.91 -18.60 10.20
N ASN A 87 12.95 -18.86 11.51
CA ASN A 87 14.17 -18.78 12.32
C ASN A 87 15.28 -19.78 11.91
N SER A 88 15.01 -20.71 10.97
CA SER A 88 16.00 -21.61 10.36
C SER A 88 16.65 -21.06 9.08
N LEU A 89 16.18 -19.90 8.59
CA LEU A 89 16.68 -19.15 7.44
C LEU A 89 16.67 -17.65 7.81
N PRO A 90 17.52 -17.20 8.75
CA PRO A 90 17.42 -15.87 9.35
C PRO A 90 17.68 -14.71 8.38
N ASP A 91 18.40 -14.98 7.29
CA ASP A 91 18.80 -13.98 6.28
C ASP A 91 17.84 -13.94 5.06
N VAL A 92 16.85 -14.87 5.00
CA VAL A 92 15.91 -15.02 3.89
C VAL A 92 14.48 -14.68 4.34
N THR A 93 13.85 -13.72 3.65
CA THR A 93 12.40 -13.49 3.75
C THR A 93 11.70 -14.13 2.57
N PHE A 94 10.45 -14.57 2.75
CA PHE A 94 9.60 -15.09 1.68
C PHE A 94 8.40 -14.16 1.47
N TYR A 95 7.96 -14.02 0.22
CA TYR A 95 6.81 -13.20 -0.18
C TYR A 95 5.84 -14.05 -1.01
N LEU A 96 4.61 -14.19 -0.52
CA LEU A 96 3.53 -14.91 -1.20
C LEU A 96 2.67 -13.93 -2.01
N ASP A 97 2.45 -14.20 -3.30
CA ASP A 97 1.52 -13.45 -4.12
C ASP A 97 0.09 -13.76 -3.67
N THR A 98 -0.65 -12.74 -3.21
CA THR A 98 -2.05 -12.91 -2.75
C THR A 98 -3.05 -13.04 -3.89
N ILE A 99 -2.63 -12.90 -5.15
CA ILE A 99 -3.46 -13.12 -6.35
C ILE A 99 -2.91 -14.32 -7.11
N ALA A 100 -3.79 -15.27 -7.41
CA ALA A 100 -3.46 -16.42 -8.22
C ALA A 100 -3.07 -16.03 -9.66
N ASP A 101 -2.12 -16.78 -10.23
CA ASP A 101 -1.62 -16.59 -11.58
C ASP A 101 -2.64 -17.06 -12.65
N PRO A 102 -2.34 -16.95 -13.97
CA PRO A 102 -3.26 -17.34 -15.04
C PRO A 102 -3.63 -18.84 -15.10
N LEU A 103 -2.97 -19.70 -14.31
CA LEU A 103 -3.30 -21.12 -14.14
C LEU A 103 -4.15 -21.37 -12.88
N GLY A 104 -4.23 -20.40 -11.97
CA GLY A 104 -4.93 -20.49 -10.69
C GLY A 104 -4.04 -20.89 -9.51
N GLU A 105 -2.71 -20.83 -9.67
CA GLU A 105 -1.75 -21.14 -8.60
C GLU A 105 -1.18 -19.86 -7.98
N TYR A 106 -0.96 -19.86 -6.67
CA TYR A 106 -0.38 -18.73 -5.93
C TYR A 106 1.13 -18.94 -5.81
N ARG A 107 1.91 -18.01 -6.36
CA ARG A 107 3.37 -18.07 -6.43
C ARG A 107 4.01 -17.48 -5.18
N ALA A 108 5.19 -17.96 -4.82
CA ALA A 108 5.97 -17.36 -3.74
C ALA A 108 7.45 -17.23 -4.12
N TYR A 109 8.07 -16.17 -3.64
CA TYR A 109 9.42 -15.75 -3.98
C TYR A 109 10.21 -15.54 -2.70
N SER A 110 11.52 -15.78 -2.71
CA SER A 110 12.40 -15.42 -1.59
C SER A 110 13.21 -14.16 -1.89
N TYR A 111 13.71 -13.53 -0.84
CA TYR A 111 14.45 -12.28 -0.91
C TYR A 111 15.53 -12.26 0.17
N GLU A 112 16.77 -11.99 -0.23
CA GLU A 112 17.98 -12.12 0.58
C GLU A 112 18.94 -10.96 0.27
N GLU A 113 19.57 -10.37 1.30
CA GLU A 113 20.51 -9.23 1.22
C GLU A 113 20.09 -7.99 0.38
N GLY A 114 18.83 -7.89 -0.06
CA GLY A 114 18.34 -6.80 -0.93
C GLY A 114 18.24 -7.18 -2.42
N ALA A 115 18.18 -8.48 -2.74
CA ALA A 115 18.00 -9.03 -4.08
C ALA A 115 17.05 -10.26 -4.05
N PRO A 116 16.54 -10.72 -5.20
CA PRO A 116 15.87 -12.02 -5.30
C PRO A 116 16.71 -13.14 -4.69
N GLY A 117 16.08 -13.94 -3.83
CA GLY A 117 16.73 -15.02 -3.09
C GLY A 117 16.83 -16.34 -3.87
N PRO A 118 17.39 -17.39 -3.26
CA PRO A 118 17.68 -18.66 -3.93
C PRO A 118 16.46 -19.59 -4.14
N TYR A 119 15.27 -19.20 -3.65
CA TYR A 119 14.04 -19.99 -3.72
C TYR A 119 12.89 -19.24 -4.37
N GLU A 120 12.25 -19.88 -5.34
CA GLU A 120 11.00 -19.48 -5.99
C GLU A 120 10.07 -20.69 -6.09
N PHE A 121 8.75 -20.48 -6.04
CA PHE A 121 7.73 -21.52 -5.96
C PHE A 121 6.58 -21.25 -6.93
N ASP A 122 6.28 -22.25 -7.76
CA ASP A 122 5.20 -22.21 -8.76
C ASP A 122 3.79 -22.21 -8.15
N SER A 123 3.66 -22.67 -6.91
CA SER A 123 2.38 -22.92 -6.25
C SER A 123 2.52 -22.98 -4.73
N LEU A 124 1.44 -22.61 -4.04
CA LEU A 124 1.28 -22.74 -2.59
C LEU A 124 1.49 -24.18 -2.10
N THR A 125 1.22 -25.18 -2.95
CA THR A 125 1.51 -26.58 -2.65
C THR A 125 3.02 -26.87 -2.56
N SER A 126 3.79 -26.38 -3.54
CA SER A 126 5.25 -26.55 -3.57
C SER A 126 5.89 -25.82 -2.38
N LEU A 127 5.44 -24.60 -2.09
CA LEU A 127 5.83 -23.83 -0.91
C LEU A 127 5.56 -24.58 0.40
N LEU A 128 4.33 -25.03 0.66
CA LEU A 128 3.97 -25.75 1.89
C LEU A 128 4.77 -27.05 2.06
N THR A 129 5.11 -27.72 0.95
CA THR A 129 5.94 -28.94 0.96
C THR A 129 7.39 -28.63 1.35
N PHE A 130 7.96 -27.53 0.83
CA PHE A 130 9.24 -26.98 1.25
C PHE A 130 9.24 -26.59 2.74
N MET A 131 8.23 -25.85 3.19
CA MET A 131 8.09 -25.41 4.58
C MET A 131 8.02 -26.61 5.54
N ALA A 132 7.23 -27.63 5.20
CA ALA A 132 7.12 -28.86 6.00
C ALA A 132 8.46 -29.62 6.11
N ALA A 133 9.29 -29.60 5.06
CA ALA A 133 10.63 -30.19 5.09
C ALA A 133 11.60 -29.38 5.96
N ARG A 134 11.61 -28.05 5.84
CA ARG A 134 12.38 -27.14 6.68
C ARG A 134 12.05 -27.29 8.17
N VAL A 135 10.77 -27.35 8.52
CA VAL A 135 10.28 -27.62 9.88
C VAL A 135 10.80 -28.97 10.39
N ARG A 136 10.64 -30.07 9.62
CA ARG A 136 11.13 -31.41 10.01
C ARG A 136 12.65 -31.44 10.18
N TYR A 137 13.41 -30.72 9.35
CA TYR A 137 14.86 -30.60 9.50
C TYR A 137 15.26 -29.85 10.77
N ALA A 138 14.63 -28.70 11.04
CA ALA A 138 14.87 -27.92 12.27
C ALA A 138 14.55 -28.71 13.56
N ARG A 139 13.63 -29.68 13.47
CA ARG A 139 13.26 -30.60 14.56
C ARG A 139 14.15 -31.86 14.65
N GLY A 140 15.06 -32.07 13.69
CA GLY A 140 15.92 -33.26 13.60
C GLY A 140 15.21 -34.52 13.11
N GLU A 141 14.03 -34.38 12.50
CA GLU A 141 13.20 -35.45 11.95
C GLU A 141 13.54 -35.77 10.47
N LEU A 142 14.22 -34.82 9.79
CA LEU A 142 14.75 -34.95 8.42
C LEU A 142 16.28 -34.78 8.43
N ASP A 143 16.98 -35.41 7.48
CA ASP A 143 18.42 -35.21 7.27
C ASP A 143 18.72 -34.27 6.10
N GLU A 144 19.89 -33.63 6.15
CA GLU A 144 20.36 -32.57 5.25
C GLU A 144 20.26 -32.96 3.76
N ALA A 145 20.71 -34.16 3.39
CA ALA A 145 20.66 -34.64 2.01
C ALA A 145 19.24 -34.92 1.48
N LYS A 146 18.25 -35.13 2.36
CA LYS A 146 16.83 -35.16 1.97
C LYS A 146 16.21 -33.78 1.92
N LEU A 147 16.66 -32.84 2.76
CA LEU A 147 16.25 -31.46 2.68
C LEU A 147 16.68 -30.88 1.32
N GLU A 148 17.97 -30.95 0.99
CA GLU A 148 18.54 -30.52 -0.30
C GLU A 148 17.74 -31.06 -1.50
N LEU A 149 17.35 -32.34 -1.46
CA LEU A 149 16.56 -32.97 -2.52
C LEU A 149 15.15 -32.37 -2.61
N ILE A 150 14.44 -32.19 -1.49
CA ILE A 150 13.08 -31.62 -1.49
C ILE A 150 13.14 -30.16 -1.96
N GLU A 151 14.16 -29.40 -1.56
CA GLU A 151 14.33 -28.01 -2.00
C GLU A 151 14.53 -27.91 -3.51
N ALA A 152 15.40 -28.76 -4.08
CA ALA A 152 15.61 -28.86 -5.53
C ALA A 152 14.45 -29.51 -6.31
N GLU A 153 13.46 -30.11 -5.63
CA GLU A 153 12.24 -30.67 -6.24
C GLU A 153 11.02 -29.73 -6.12
N GLN A 154 10.95 -28.88 -5.09
CA GLN A 154 9.83 -27.95 -4.87
C GLN A 154 10.11 -26.52 -5.31
N SER A 155 11.39 -26.11 -5.36
CA SER A 155 11.77 -24.80 -5.86
C SER A 155 12.29 -24.90 -7.29
N THR A 156 11.86 -23.97 -8.13
CA THR A 156 12.32 -23.81 -9.52
C THR A 156 12.44 -22.34 -9.82
N LEU A 157 13.45 -21.96 -10.60
CA LEU A 157 13.45 -20.65 -11.23
C LEU A 157 12.19 -20.51 -12.08
N LEU A 158 11.51 -19.40 -11.87
CA LEU A 158 10.54 -18.81 -12.76
C LEU A 158 11.35 -17.91 -13.73
N GLU A 159 11.00 -17.97 -15.02
CA GLU A 159 11.55 -17.07 -16.06
C GLU A 159 10.47 -16.91 -17.15
N ASP A 160 9.22 -16.58 -16.75
CA ASP A 160 8.04 -16.67 -17.63
C ASP A 160 7.34 -15.34 -18.00
N GLU A 161 6.43 -15.40 -18.97
CA GLU A 161 5.72 -14.21 -19.49
C GLU A 161 4.75 -13.57 -18.47
N TYR A 162 4.33 -14.28 -17.41
CA TYR A 162 3.50 -13.72 -16.34
C TYR A 162 4.37 -13.02 -15.30
N GLU A 163 5.46 -13.66 -14.89
CA GLU A 163 6.42 -13.10 -13.96
C GLU A 163 7.00 -11.79 -14.48
N HIS A 164 7.48 -11.73 -15.72
CA HIS A 164 8.00 -10.49 -16.33
C HIS A 164 6.90 -9.50 -16.74
N SER A 165 5.73 -9.51 -16.07
CA SER A 165 4.58 -8.67 -16.38
C SER A 165 4.05 -7.88 -15.17
N PRO A 166 3.45 -6.69 -15.39
CA PRO A 166 2.75 -5.90 -14.37
C PRO A 166 1.59 -6.58 -13.61
N ALA A 167 1.30 -7.86 -13.88
CA ALA A 167 0.32 -8.65 -13.14
C ALA A 167 0.94 -9.49 -12.00
N SER A 168 2.21 -9.89 -12.13
CA SER A 168 2.97 -10.57 -11.08
C SER A 168 3.25 -9.60 -9.93
N ALA A 169 2.99 -10.03 -8.69
CA ALA A 169 3.34 -9.24 -7.51
C ALA A 169 4.85 -8.97 -7.44
N PHE A 170 5.70 -9.95 -7.74
CA PHE A 170 7.15 -9.77 -7.58
C PHE A 170 7.74 -8.73 -8.55
N PHE A 171 7.27 -8.72 -9.81
CA PHE A 171 7.64 -7.68 -10.77
C PHE A 171 7.17 -6.29 -10.32
N VAL A 172 5.96 -6.20 -9.77
CA VAL A 172 5.42 -4.95 -9.22
C VAL A 172 6.30 -4.50 -8.04
N PHE A 173 6.62 -5.41 -7.13
CA PHE A 173 7.48 -5.18 -5.97
C PHE A 173 8.86 -4.64 -6.37
N GLU A 174 9.57 -5.29 -7.29
CA GLU A 174 10.88 -4.82 -7.77
C GLU A 174 10.79 -3.43 -8.43
N ASN A 175 9.84 -3.23 -9.35
CA ASN A 175 9.66 -1.93 -10.02
C ASN A 175 9.25 -0.81 -9.03
N ILE A 176 8.59 -1.15 -7.92
CA ILE A 176 8.21 -0.23 -6.85
C ILE A 176 9.39 0.04 -5.90
N LEU A 177 10.30 -0.91 -5.67
CA LEU A 177 11.56 -0.70 -4.94
C LEU A 177 12.55 0.18 -5.74
N GLU A 178 12.66 -0.04 -7.06
CA GLU A 178 13.53 0.75 -7.94
C GLU A 178 12.99 2.15 -8.24
N ALA A 179 11.69 2.42 -7.99
CA ALA A 179 11.09 3.71 -8.25
C ALA A 179 11.69 4.83 -7.37
N PRO A 180 12.25 5.91 -7.95
CA PRO A 180 12.88 7.01 -7.21
C PRO A 180 11.86 7.99 -6.60
N LEU A 181 10.76 7.46 -6.06
CA LEU A 181 9.70 8.27 -5.46
C LEU A 181 10.11 8.90 -4.11
N PRO A 182 10.82 8.22 -3.19
CA PRO A 182 11.38 8.86 -1.99
C PRO A 182 12.34 10.01 -2.33
N GLU A 183 13.18 9.82 -3.35
CA GLU A 183 14.16 10.79 -3.83
C GLU A 183 13.47 12.00 -4.51
N ALA A 184 12.37 11.77 -5.24
CA ALA A 184 11.53 12.84 -5.78
C ALA A 184 10.84 13.66 -4.68
N TRP A 185 10.36 12.98 -3.62
CA TRP A 185 9.80 13.57 -2.41
C TRP A 185 10.84 14.43 -1.65
N ASP A 186 12.09 13.97 -1.52
CA ASP A 186 13.16 14.78 -0.91
C ASP A 186 13.63 15.93 -1.82
N ALA A 187 13.74 15.74 -3.13
CA ALA A 187 14.12 16.80 -4.06
C ALA A 187 13.13 17.98 -4.05
N LEU A 188 11.82 17.70 -3.96
CA LEU A 188 10.80 18.74 -3.82
C LEU A 188 11.02 19.62 -2.58
N SER A 189 11.59 19.08 -1.48
CA SER A 189 11.97 19.88 -0.30
C SER A 189 12.97 20.99 -0.61
N ARG A 190 13.68 20.93 -1.74
CA ARG A 190 14.65 21.94 -2.19
C ARG A 190 14.19 22.73 -3.40
N GLY A 191 12.94 22.54 -3.85
CA GLY A 191 12.48 23.05 -5.15
C GLY A 191 13.16 22.37 -6.34
N GLU A 192 13.73 21.18 -6.13
CA GLU A 192 14.42 20.37 -7.12
C GLU A 192 13.50 19.26 -7.66
N TRP A 193 13.97 18.57 -8.70
CA TRP A 193 13.41 17.31 -9.17
C TRP A 193 14.55 16.44 -9.70
N PRO A 194 14.63 15.15 -9.37
CA PRO A 194 15.73 14.30 -9.82
C PRO A 194 15.67 14.08 -11.34
N GLU A 195 16.83 13.77 -11.94
CA GLU A 195 16.83 13.12 -13.25
C GLU A 195 16.35 11.68 -13.05
N ILE A 196 15.20 11.34 -13.62
CA ILE A 196 14.57 10.02 -13.48
C ILE A 196 14.72 9.25 -14.78
N GLU A 197 15.41 8.12 -14.73
CA GLU A 197 15.29 7.10 -15.76
C GLU A 197 13.91 6.42 -15.62
N LEU A 198 13.17 6.33 -16.73
CA LEU A 198 11.78 5.89 -16.70
C LEU A 198 11.69 4.36 -16.66
N LEU A 199 10.96 3.84 -15.69
CA LEU A 199 10.69 2.41 -15.55
C LEU A 199 9.96 1.85 -16.79
N GLY A 200 10.67 0.99 -17.53
CA GLY A 200 10.11 -0.01 -18.43
C GLY A 200 9.27 0.48 -19.61
N GLN A 201 8.36 -0.39 -20.05
CA GLN A 201 7.40 -0.13 -21.13
C GLN A 201 6.07 0.43 -20.56
N PRO A 202 5.30 1.20 -21.35
CA PRO A 202 4.03 1.77 -20.88
C PRO A 202 3.04 0.69 -20.46
N VAL A 203 2.85 0.54 -19.14
CA VAL A 203 1.96 -0.43 -18.49
C VAL A 203 0.53 -0.26 -19.01
N ARG A 204 -0.04 -1.37 -19.48
CA ARG A 204 -1.48 -1.48 -19.78
C ARG A 204 -2.21 -1.81 -18.49
N VAL A 205 -3.45 -1.35 -18.39
CA VAL A 205 -4.32 -1.59 -17.23
C VAL A 205 -5.62 -2.16 -17.75
N ASP A 206 -6.05 -3.27 -17.18
CA ASP A 206 -7.26 -4.00 -17.56
C ASP A 206 -8.13 -4.25 -16.33
N LYS A 207 -9.16 -3.42 -16.12
CA LYS A 207 -10.11 -3.51 -14.98
C LYS A 207 -10.88 -4.84 -14.91
N SER A 208 -10.73 -5.76 -15.87
CA SER A 208 -11.32 -7.11 -15.80
C SER A 208 -10.45 -8.14 -15.08
N ARG A 209 -9.20 -7.80 -14.75
CA ARG A 209 -8.24 -8.67 -14.06
C ARG A 209 -8.22 -8.42 -12.55
N PRO A 210 -7.94 -9.45 -11.73
CA PRO A 210 -7.65 -9.24 -10.30
C PRO A 210 -6.47 -8.26 -10.09
N SER A 211 -5.40 -8.40 -10.89
CA SER A 211 -4.19 -7.59 -10.86
C SER A 211 -4.35 -6.10 -11.20
N TYR A 212 -5.54 -5.63 -11.58
CA TYR A 212 -5.69 -4.30 -12.20
C TYR A 212 -5.20 -3.14 -11.33
N GLN A 213 -5.22 -3.28 -9.99
CA GLN A 213 -4.79 -2.23 -9.07
C GLN A 213 -3.26 -2.10 -9.02
N ARG A 214 -2.54 -3.22 -9.10
CA ARG A 214 -1.08 -3.29 -9.26
C ARG A 214 -0.66 -2.65 -10.59
N GLU A 215 -1.30 -3.09 -11.69
CA GLU A 215 -1.13 -2.53 -13.04
C GLU A 215 -1.37 -1.01 -13.06
N LEU A 216 -2.45 -0.56 -12.40
CA LEU A 216 -2.84 0.84 -12.29
C LEU A 216 -1.82 1.66 -11.50
N SER A 217 -1.31 1.11 -10.40
CA SER A 217 -0.33 1.76 -9.53
C SER A 217 1.00 1.99 -10.24
N LEU A 218 1.56 0.94 -10.86
CA LEU A 218 2.76 1.06 -11.70
C LEU A 218 2.57 2.08 -12.83
N ARG A 219 1.42 2.03 -13.52
CA ARG A 219 1.12 2.96 -14.62
C ARG A 219 1.08 4.41 -14.14
N ILE A 220 0.36 4.69 -13.05
CA ILE A 220 0.21 6.05 -12.54
C ILE A 220 1.55 6.57 -12.03
N LEU A 221 2.32 5.74 -11.34
CA LEU A 221 3.66 6.08 -10.87
C LEU A 221 4.59 6.42 -12.04
N GLY A 222 4.69 5.57 -13.05
CA GLY A 222 5.53 5.83 -14.23
C GLY A 222 5.10 7.04 -15.06
N LEU A 223 3.78 7.34 -15.12
CA LEU A 223 3.26 8.58 -15.72
C LEU A 223 3.60 9.81 -14.87
N PHE A 224 3.44 9.73 -13.56
CA PHE A 224 3.73 10.81 -12.63
C PHE A 224 5.23 11.15 -12.61
N LEU A 225 6.11 10.15 -12.51
CA LEU A 225 7.56 10.35 -12.52
C LEU A 225 8.05 11.02 -13.82
N ARG A 226 7.36 10.80 -14.94
CA ARG A 226 7.65 11.45 -16.24
C ARG A 226 7.05 12.85 -16.37
N ASP A 227 5.73 12.97 -16.17
CA ASP A 227 4.93 14.13 -16.55
C ASP A 227 4.62 15.06 -15.36
N ARG A 228 4.93 14.63 -14.12
CA ARG A 228 4.58 15.24 -12.82
C ARG A 228 3.08 15.43 -12.61
N ARG A 229 2.28 14.50 -13.16
CA ARG A 229 0.81 14.59 -13.22
C ARG A 229 0.09 13.26 -13.03
N VAL A 230 -0.98 13.24 -12.24
CA VAL A 230 -1.78 12.05 -11.92
C VAL A 230 -2.96 11.91 -12.88
N THR A 231 -2.67 11.39 -14.08
CA THR A 231 -3.71 11.09 -15.08
C THR A 231 -4.31 9.70 -14.82
N LEU A 232 -5.50 9.65 -14.22
CA LEU A 232 -6.28 8.42 -14.10
C LEU A 232 -6.83 7.98 -15.47
N PRO A 233 -6.87 6.66 -15.77
CA PRO A 233 -7.65 6.12 -16.88
C PRO A 233 -9.16 6.40 -16.72
N GLU A 234 -9.87 6.53 -17.84
CA GLU A 234 -11.33 6.67 -17.86
C GLU A 234 -12.02 5.47 -17.17
N GLY A 235 -13.02 5.75 -16.33
CA GLY A 235 -13.74 4.71 -15.58
C GLY A 235 -13.02 4.14 -14.35
N VAL A 236 -11.89 4.73 -13.92
CA VAL A 236 -11.28 4.47 -12.61
C VAL A 236 -11.91 5.40 -11.57
N VAL A 237 -12.55 4.83 -10.55
CA VAL A 237 -13.11 5.57 -9.40
C VAL A 237 -12.22 5.32 -8.20
N LEU A 238 -11.67 6.38 -7.62
CA LEU A 238 -10.66 6.29 -6.55
C LEU A 238 -11.17 5.57 -5.29
N ALA A 239 -12.46 5.72 -4.98
CA ALA A 239 -13.11 5.05 -3.85
C ALA A 239 -13.36 3.53 -4.06
N GLU A 240 -13.24 3.01 -5.28
CA GLU A 240 -13.32 1.56 -5.57
C GLU A 240 -11.99 0.84 -5.26
N LEU A 241 -10.89 1.57 -5.04
CA LEU A 241 -9.57 0.98 -4.82
C LEU A 241 -9.33 0.61 -3.35
N SER A 242 -8.54 -0.45 -3.13
CA SER A 242 -8.06 -0.82 -1.79
C SER A 242 -7.14 0.27 -1.21
N ALA A 243 -6.98 0.27 0.12
CA ALA A 243 -6.35 1.39 0.83
C ALA A 243 -4.89 1.71 0.41
N PRO A 244 -4.02 0.75 0.06
CA PRO A 244 -2.68 1.06 -0.44
C PRO A 244 -2.69 1.80 -1.79
N HIS A 245 -3.39 1.27 -2.79
CA HIS A 245 -3.43 1.87 -4.14
C HIS A 245 -4.15 3.22 -4.15
N ARG A 246 -5.20 3.36 -3.32
CA ARG A 246 -5.89 4.64 -3.12
C ARG A 246 -4.94 5.70 -2.53
N ARG A 247 -4.27 5.38 -1.41
CA ARG A 247 -3.32 6.29 -0.74
C ARG A 247 -2.19 6.72 -1.68
N LEU A 248 -1.62 5.80 -2.46
CA LEU A 248 -0.62 6.15 -3.47
C LEU A 248 -1.11 7.25 -4.42
N ILE A 249 -2.32 7.10 -4.99
CA ILE A 249 -2.88 8.07 -5.94
C ILE A 249 -3.18 9.42 -5.28
N GLU A 250 -3.65 9.40 -4.03
CA GLU A 250 -3.92 10.61 -3.23
C GLU A 250 -2.62 11.39 -2.97
N HIS A 251 -1.56 10.70 -2.55
CA HIS A 251 -0.27 11.33 -2.23
C HIS A 251 0.49 11.81 -3.48
N LEU A 252 0.35 11.13 -4.62
CA LEU A 252 0.87 11.63 -5.90
C LEU A 252 0.12 12.89 -6.40
N ARG A 253 -1.16 13.07 -6.03
CA ARG A 253 -1.91 14.29 -6.34
C ARG A 253 -1.48 15.47 -5.46
N MET A 254 -1.23 15.22 -4.18
CA MET A 254 -0.69 16.24 -3.27
C MET A 254 0.69 16.74 -3.74
N LEU A 255 1.51 15.86 -4.33
CA LEU A 255 2.73 16.28 -5.04
C LEU A 255 2.43 17.12 -6.29
N GLU A 256 1.52 16.68 -7.17
CA GLU A 256 1.13 17.45 -8.38
C GLU A 256 0.63 18.87 -8.03
N GLU A 257 -0.18 19.00 -6.98
CA GLU A 257 -0.67 20.29 -6.48
C GLU A 257 0.47 21.15 -5.90
N SER A 258 1.39 20.56 -5.15
CA SER A 258 2.60 21.25 -4.68
C SER A 258 3.45 21.79 -5.84
N PHE A 259 3.56 21.05 -6.95
CA PHE A 259 4.22 21.54 -8.18
C PHE A 259 3.43 22.62 -8.93
N GLU A 260 2.09 22.56 -8.96
CA GLU A 260 1.29 23.59 -9.65
C GLU A 260 1.14 24.89 -8.83
N LEU A 261 1.16 24.81 -7.49
CA LEU A 261 0.86 25.94 -6.59
C LEU A 261 2.05 26.45 -5.75
N GLY A 262 3.10 25.65 -5.54
CA GLY A 262 4.23 25.99 -4.67
C GLY A 262 3.91 25.93 -3.17
N LEU A 263 2.98 25.05 -2.78
CA LEU A 263 2.53 24.85 -1.39
C LEU A 263 3.15 23.60 -0.77
N ILE A 264 3.20 23.57 0.56
CA ILE A 264 3.54 22.35 1.32
C ILE A 264 2.38 21.34 1.10
N PRO A 265 2.67 20.06 0.76
CA PRO A 265 1.62 19.05 0.66
C PRO A 265 0.94 18.81 2.01
N GLU A 266 -0.40 18.82 2.04
CA GLU A 266 -1.24 18.64 3.25
C GLU A 266 -0.74 17.51 4.17
N LEU A 267 -0.37 16.37 3.58
CA LEU A 267 0.17 15.19 4.25
C LEU A 267 1.41 15.46 5.12
N ILE A 268 2.27 16.41 4.73
CA ILE A 268 3.42 16.84 5.53
C ILE A 268 2.96 17.64 6.74
N GLU A 269 1.97 18.51 6.57
CA GLU A 269 1.39 19.32 7.65
C GLU A 269 0.68 18.42 8.66
N THR A 270 -0.09 17.42 8.20
CA THR A 270 -0.69 16.38 9.04
C THR A 270 0.39 15.58 9.80
N LEU A 271 1.48 15.18 9.15
CA LEU A 271 2.58 14.47 9.82
C LEU A 271 3.30 15.33 10.86
N ALA A 272 3.50 16.63 10.61
CA ALA A 272 4.08 17.56 11.57
C ALA A 272 3.17 17.76 12.79
N MET A 273 1.86 17.85 12.58
CA MET A 273 0.88 18.00 13.68
C MET A 273 0.67 16.69 14.45
N GLU A 274 0.25 15.63 13.77
CA GLU A 274 -0.37 14.43 14.39
C GLU A 274 0.53 13.19 14.34
N GLY A 275 1.62 13.21 13.56
CA GLY A 275 2.53 12.09 13.41
C GLY A 275 3.23 11.66 14.70
N SER A 276 3.82 10.46 14.66
CA SER A 276 4.73 9.98 15.71
C SER A 276 5.92 10.92 15.88
N GLU A 277 6.59 10.91 17.04
CA GLU A 277 7.75 11.78 17.33
C GLU A 277 8.81 11.76 16.21
N HIS A 278 9.08 10.58 15.65
CA HIS A 278 10.01 10.39 14.53
C HIS A 278 9.48 11.01 13.22
N LEU A 279 8.24 10.72 12.83
CA LEU A 279 7.66 11.22 11.57
C LEU A 279 7.44 12.74 11.60
N ARG A 280 7.03 13.31 12.75
CA ARG A 280 6.97 14.76 12.97
C ARG A 280 8.33 15.40 12.72
N GLY A 281 9.39 14.86 13.32
CA GLY A 281 10.74 15.39 13.13
C GLY A 281 11.26 15.32 11.69
N LEU A 282 10.79 14.36 10.88
CA LEU A 282 11.07 14.33 9.43
C LEU A 282 10.26 15.39 8.67
N ALA A 283 8.97 15.52 8.97
CA ALA A 283 8.07 16.51 8.35
C ALA A 283 8.52 17.96 8.64
N GLU A 284 8.82 18.32 9.89
CA GLU A 284 9.36 19.62 10.27
C GLU A 284 10.65 19.97 9.50
N GLN A 285 11.56 19.00 9.36
CA GLN A 285 12.78 19.16 8.56
C GLN A 285 12.49 19.32 7.06
N TRP A 286 11.44 18.69 6.53
CA TRP A 286 11.03 18.84 5.14
C TRP A 286 10.46 20.23 4.88
N MET A 287 9.53 20.69 5.74
CA MET A 287 8.91 22.01 5.68
C MET A 287 9.96 23.12 5.70
N HIS A 288 10.90 23.08 6.67
CA HIS A 288 11.98 24.07 6.74
C HIS A 288 12.82 24.14 5.45
N ARG A 289 13.13 23.01 4.82
CA ARG A 289 13.84 22.99 3.53
C ARG A 289 12.98 23.63 2.44
N PHE A 290 11.70 23.26 2.38
CA PHE A 290 10.76 23.74 1.36
C PHE A 290 10.54 25.25 1.44
N GLU A 291 10.32 25.79 2.64
CA GLU A 291 10.20 27.22 2.92
C GLU A 291 11.48 27.98 2.53
N SER A 292 12.65 27.44 2.90
CA SER A 292 13.96 28.03 2.57
C SER A 292 14.24 28.08 1.07
N ALA A 293 13.71 27.12 0.30
CA ALA A 293 13.90 27.04 -1.15
C ALA A 293 12.90 27.89 -1.94
N HIS A 294 11.62 27.89 -1.53
CA HIS A 294 10.54 28.58 -2.26
C HIS A 294 10.33 30.03 -1.81
N GLY A 295 10.84 30.41 -0.63
CA GLY A 295 10.86 31.79 -0.17
C GLY A 295 9.48 32.31 0.25
N ILE A 296 8.80 31.59 1.13
CA ILE A 296 7.64 32.14 1.84
C ILE A 296 8.12 33.36 2.65
N PRO A 297 7.52 34.56 2.50
CA PRO A 297 7.96 35.73 3.26
C PRO A 297 7.74 35.51 4.76
N ASP A 298 8.78 35.73 5.57
CA ASP A 298 8.65 35.77 7.02
C ASP A 298 7.65 36.89 7.39
N LEU A 299 6.49 36.50 7.93
CA LEU A 299 5.42 37.43 8.30
C LEU A 299 5.85 38.41 9.40
N THR A 300 6.95 38.15 10.11
CA THR A 300 7.53 39.08 11.10
C THR A 300 8.38 40.19 10.47
N GLU A 301 8.96 40.00 9.27
CA GLU A 301 9.67 41.08 8.57
C GLU A 301 8.71 42.18 8.06
N LEU A 302 7.44 41.83 7.80
CA LEU A 302 6.41 42.77 7.34
C LEU A 302 6.05 43.86 8.35
N GLU A 303 6.24 43.64 9.66
CA GLU A 303 6.03 44.68 10.68
C GLU A 303 7.21 45.66 10.79
N GLY A 304 8.41 45.26 10.37
CA GLY A 304 9.62 46.08 10.44
C GLY A 304 9.79 47.11 9.31
N ALA A 305 9.15 46.88 8.16
CA ALA A 305 9.48 47.56 6.91
C ALA A 305 8.99 49.02 6.75
N PHE A 306 8.26 49.58 7.73
CA PHE A 306 7.68 50.94 7.65
C PHE A 306 8.61 52.08 8.15
N GLY A 307 9.92 51.84 8.28
CA GLY A 307 10.92 52.81 8.76
C GLY A 307 11.96 53.26 7.71
N ASP A 308 11.69 54.37 7.02
CA ASP A 308 12.63 55.23 6.27
C ASP A 308 13.86 54.58 5.55
N ALA A 309 13.66 54.17 4.28
CA ALA A 309 14.75 53.99 3.31
C ALA A 309 14.32 54.38 1.87
N PRO A 310 15.23 54.84 0.99
CA PRO A 310 14.86 55.51 -0.26
C PRO A 310 14.58 54.57 -1.45
N ARG A 311 13.68 55.01 -2.34
CA ARG A 311 13.26 54.29 -3.56
C ARG A 311 14.42 53.89 -4.49
N SER A 312 14.57 52.58 -4.74
CA SER A 312 15.33 52.07 -5.89
C SER A 312 14.70 50.81 -6.50
N LYS A 313 14.05 50.98 -7.67
CA LYS A 313 13.55 49.95 -8.61
C LYS A 313 12.70 48.82 -8.02
N GLU A 314 11.42 48.84 -8.38
CA GLU A 314 10.49 47.72 -8.18
C GLU A 314 11.01 46.44 -8.87
N PRO A 315 11.04 45.28 -8.18
CA PRO A 315 10.94 43.99 -8.85
C PRO A 315 9.49 43.81 -9.34
N GLU A 316 9.30 43.23 -10.52
CA GLU A 316 7.95 42.86 -10.98
C GLU A 316 7.40 41.75 -10.09
N ALA A 317 6.40 42.09 -9.25
CA ALA A 317 5.63 41.10 -8.54
C ALA A 317 4.95 40.17 -9.56
N ARG A 318 5.33 38.89 -9.57
CA ARG A 318 4.72 37.88 -10.44
C ARG A 318 3.25 37.73 -10.05
N ARG A 319 2.38 38.37 -10.82
CA ARG A 319 0.94 38.17 -10.74
C ARG A 319 0.64 36.69 -10.97
N LEU A 320 -0.13 36.07 -10.09
CA LEU A 320 -0.64 34.72 -10.31
C LEU A 320 -1.32 34.64 -11.69
N PRO A 321 -1.15 33.55 -12.47
CA PRO A 321 -1.89 33.36 -13.70
C PRO A 321 -3.39 33.40 -13.40
N ASP A 322 -4.19 34.13 -14.19
CA ASP A 322 -5.61 34.35 -13.87
C ASP A 322 -6.37 33.02 -13.64
N ARG A 323 -6.02 31.96 -14.38
CA ARG A 323 -6.56 30.59 -14.22
C ARG A 323 -6.31 29.93 -12.86
N ALA A 324 -5.21 30.28 -12.18
CA ALA A 324 -4.94 29.79 -10.82
C ALA A 324 -5.86 30.49 -9.81
N VAL A 325 -6.09 31.79 -10.00
CA VAL A 325 -7.04 32.58 -9.20
C VAL A 325 -8.48 32.08 -9.44
N ASP A 326 -8.85 31.80 -10.68
CA ASP A 326 -10.17 31.24 -11.03
C ASP A 326 -10.42 29.89 -10.34
N ARG A 327 -9.46 28.95 -10.40
CA ARG A 327 -9.52 27.65 -9.70
C ARG A 327 -9.64 27.81 -8.18
N LEU A 328 -8.78 28.62 -7.56
CA LEU A 328 -8.78 28.82 -6.11
C LEU A 328 -10.11 29.43 -5.64
N ALA A 329 -10.64 30.39 -6.41
CA ALA A 329 -11.94 31.00 -6.16
C ALA A 329 -13.12 30.05 -6.42
N GLU A 330 -12.94 28.94 -7.16
CA GLU A 330 -13.94 27.91 -7.41
C GLU A 330 -13.95 26.86 -6.29
N MET A 331 -12.78 26.40 -5.84
CA MET A 331 -12.63 25.53 -4.66
C MET A 331 -13.21 26.19 -3.40
N LEU A 332 -12.89 27.47 -3.16
CA LEU A 332 -13.44 28.25 -2.03
C LEU A 332 -14.94 28.52 -2.14
N ARG A 333 -15.57 28.35 -3.31
CA ARG A 333 -17.03 28.37 -3.45
C ARG A 333 -17.62 27.01 -3.11
N THR A 334 -17.04 25.91 -3.60
CA THR A 334 -17.52 24.55 -3.29
C THR A 334 -17.37 24.17 -1.81
N MET A 335 -16.45 24.80 -1.07
CA MET A 335 -16.32 24.62 0.39
C MET A 335 -17.28 25.51 1.22
N GLY A 336 -18.10 26.36 0.58
CA GLY A 336 -18.87 27.41 1.25
C GLY A 336 -20.40 27.23 1.25
N GLU A 337 -20.94 26.14 0.69
CA GLU A 337 -22.39 25.97 0.49
C GLU A 337 -23.05 24.88 1.37
N ASP A 338 -22.29 24.13 2.19
CA ASP A 338 -22.80 23.00 2.99
C ASP A 338 -23.10 23.32 4.48
N ASP A 339 -22.85 24.55 4.97
CA ASP A 339 -22.97 24.90 6.40
C ASP A 339 -23.92 26.09 6.67
N SER A 340 -25.20 25.98 6.25
CA SER A 340 -26.21 26.99 6.57
C SER A 340 -27.67 26.48 6.63
N SER A 341 -27.98 25.50 7.49
CA SER A 341 -29.38 25.19 7.86
C SER A 341 -29.57 24.48 9.21
N ILE A 342 -29.11 25.08 10.31
CA ILE A 342 -29.48 24.73 11.70
C ILE A 342 -29.83 26.05 12.45
N GLU A 343 -30.79 25.98 13.38
CA GLU A 343 -31.47 27.11 14.07
C GLU A 343 -32.33 27.98 13.09
N ASP A 344 -33.62 28.29 13.34
CA ASP A 344 -34.52 28.10 14.50
C ASP A 344 -35.96 27.75 14.05
N LEU A 345 -36.76 27.13 14.94
CA LEU A 345 -38.00 27.72 15.49
C LEU A 345 -38.75 26.80 16.48
N ASP A 346 -39.33 27.41 17.52
CA ASP A 346 -40.12 26.77 18.57
C ASP A 346 -41.57 26.40 18.17
N GLY A 347 -42.23 25.57 18.99
CA GLY A 347 -43.46 26.07 19.65
C GLY A 347 -44.83 25.44 19.31
N GLU A 348 -45.15 24.36 20.03
CA GLU A 348 -46.48 24.05 20.64
C GLU A 348 -47.74 23.66 19.80
N ASP A 349 -48.62 22.95 20.52
CA ASP A 349 -50.06 22.63 20.32
C ASP A 349 -50.55 21.72 19.16
N GLY A 350 -51.02 20.50 19.51
CA GLY A 350 -51.69 19.59 18.56
C GLY A 350 -52.17 18.19 19.00
N GLU A 351 -52.38 17.88 20.29
CA GLU A 351 -53.02 16.61 20.72
C GLU A 351 -54.56 16.63 20.58
N PRO A 352 -55.28 15.49 20.57
CA PRO A 352 -55.00 14.21 19.90
C PRO A 352 -56.27 13.60 19.24
N ASP A 353 -56.23 12.39 18.68
CA ASP A 353 -57.40 11.48 18.68
C ASP A 353 -57.01 10.00 18.70
N PHE A 354 -57.90 9.14 19.20
CA PHE A 354 -57.65 7.75 19.61
C PHE A 354 -58.59 6.75 18.91
N SER A 355 -58.15 6.15 17.79
CA SER A 355 -58.66 4.85 17.30
C SER A 355 -57.75 4.29 16.19
N GLY A 356 -57.61 2.98 16.00
CA GLY A 356 -58.16 1.87 16.77
C GLY A 356 -58.28 0.61 15.91
N GLY A 357 -57.87 -0.54 16.44
CA GLY A 357 -57.92 -1.83 15.72
C GLY A 357 -56.65 -2.64 15.89
N ALA A 358 -56.75 -3.72 16.66
CA ALA A 358 -55.85 -4.86 16.55
C ALA A 358 -56.57 -5.96 15.74
N GLU A 359 -55.83 -6.81 15.04
CA GLU A 359 -56.18 -8.23 14.92
C GLU A 359 -54.97 -9.07 14.47
N ASP A 360 -54.93 -10.32 14.92
CA ASP A 360 -53.89 -11.30 14.58
C ASP A 360 -54.07 -11.84 13.15
N ALA A 361 -52.96 -12.27 12.52
CA ALA A 361 -52.96 -13.42 11.62
C ALA A 361 -51.57 -14.06 11.55
N SER A 362 -51.45 -15.26 12.11
CA SER A 362 -50.22 -16.07 12.09
C SER A 362 -50.07 -16.90 10.80
N ALA A 363 -48.85 -17.39 10.60
CA ALA A 363 -48.51 -18.77 10.20
C ALA A 363 -48.15 -19.11 8.73
N GLU A 364 -47.38 -20.21 8.65
CA GLU A 364 -47.22 -21.19 7.55
C GLU A 364 -46.40 -20.84 6.29
N GLU A 365 -45.10 -21.10 6.40
CA GLU A 365 -44.39 -22.08 5.55
C GLU A 365 -45.25 -23.35 5.28
N PRO A 366 -45.10 -24.09 4.14
CA PRO A 366 -43.79 -24.64 3.78
C PRO A 366 -43.44 -24.85 2.28
N ALA A 367 -42.15 -25.15 2.09
CA ALA A 367 -41.44 -25.83 1.00
C ALA A 367 -42.21 -26.52 -0.15
N LEU A 368 -41.66 -26.35 -1.36
CA LEU A 368 -41.28 -27.46 -2.26
C LEU A 368 -40.12 -27.08 -3.18
#